data_AF-A0A6G2D7U9-F1
#
_entry.id   AF-A0A6G2D7U9-F1
#
_cell.length_a   1.000
_cell.length_b   1.000
_cell.length_c   1.000
_cell.angle_alpha   90.00
_cell.angle_beta   90.00
_cell.angle_gamma   90.00
#
_symmetry.space_group_name_H-M   'P 1'
#
loop_
_entity.id
_entity.type
_entity.pdbx_description
1 polymer ?
#
loop_
_entity_poly.entity_id
_entity_poly.type
_entity_poly.pdbx_seq_one_letter_code
_entity_poly.pdbx_strand_id
1 'polypeptide(L)' 'ITPYLPDHDVMLLENHGALTVGSDVITAYYRMETLELVAKTTFHGRMLLSTKGIEEQEIARPTLERLFSMRENYKVTG' A
#
# COMPACT_ATOMS: atom_id res chain seq x y z
N ILE A 1 -6.20 -3.68 14.65
CA ILE A 1 -6.55 -2.44 13.91
C ILE A 1 -6.05 -1.21 14.67
N THR A 2 -6.54 -0.92 15.89
CA THR A 2 -6.17 0.28 16.67
C THR A 2 -4.67 0.61 16.78
N PRO A 3 -3.76 -0.35 16.99
CA PRO A 3 -2.33 -0.04 17.09
C PRO A 3 -1.69 0.49 15.79
N TYR A 4 -2.30 0.22 14.64
CA TYR A 4 -1.77 0.56 13.32
C TYR A 4 -2.38 1.84 12.74
N LEU A 5 -3.49 2.31 13.30
CA LEU A 5 -4.17 3.53 12.83
C LEU A 5 -3.32 4.82 12.92
N PRO A 6 -2.38 4.98 13.87
CA PRO A 6 -1.54 6.18 13.93
C PRO A 6 -0.67 6.38 12.68
N ASP A 7 -0.18 5.29 12.08
CA ASP A 7 0.85 5.33 11.04
C ASP A 7 0.35 4.82 9.68
N HIS A 8 -0.80 4.16 9.63
CA HIS A 8 -1.33 3.51 8.44
C HIS A 8 -2.80 3.85 8.16
N ASP A 9 -3.03 4.39 6.97
CA ASP A 9 -4.37 4.68 6.46
C ASP A 9 -5.05 3.47 5.78
N VAL A 10 -4.26 2.43 5.51
CA VAL A 10 -4.66 1.24 4.76
C VAL A 10 -4.11 0.00 5.46
N MET A 11 -4.97 -1.00 5.70
CA MET A 11 -4.60 -2.24 6.38
C MET A 11 -5.16 -3.44 5.64
N LEU A 12 -4.30 -4.44 5.41
CA LEU A 12 -4.75 -5.77 4.99
C LEU A 12 -5.19 -6.57 6.21
N LEU A 13 -6.31 -7.27 6.04
CA LEU A 13 -6.89 -8.16 7.03
C LEU A 13 -6.78 -9.58 6.46
N GLU A 14 -5.85 -10.35 7.02
CA GLU A 14 -5.60 -11.72 6.58
C GLU A 14 -6.90 -12.53 6.56
N ASN A 15 -7.16 -13.21 5.44
CA ASN A 15 -8.36 -14.04 5.22
C ASN A 15 -9.70 -13.28 5.30
N HIS A 16 -9.69 -11.95 5.18
CA HIS A 16 -10.92 -11.12 5.16
C HIS A 16 -10.96 -10.13 4.01
N GLY A 17 -9.90 -9.34 3.83
CA GLY A 17 -9.91 -8.25 2.86
C GLY A 17 -9.04 -7.09 3.32
N ALA A 18 -9.55 -5.87 3.21
CA ALA A 18 -8.83 -4.66 3.58
C ALA A 18 -9.72 -3.64 4.27
N LEU A 19 -9.09 -2.76 5.04
CA LEU A 19 -9.71 -1.60 5.68
C LEU A 19 -8.94 -0.35 5.28
N THR A 20 -9.66 0.68 4.83
CA THR A 20 -9.11 2.02 4.63
C THR A 20 -9.83 3.04 5.48
N VAL A 21 -9.09 4.03 5.94
CA VAL A 21 -9.64 5.17 6.69
C VAL A 21 -9.31 6.47 5.96
N GLY A 22 -10.07 7.52 6.23
CA GLY A 22 -9.90 8.85 5.65
C GLY A 22 -10.63 9.90 6.48
N SER A 23 -10.31 11.17 6.26
CA SER A 23 -11.02 12.32 6.88
C SER A 23 -12.51 12.35 6.52
N ASP A 24 -12.86 11.73 5.40
CA ASP A 24 -14.19 11.65 4.83
C ASP A 24 -14.30 10.37 3.98
N VAL A 25 -15.53 10.04 3.60
CA VAL A 25 -15.82 8.80 2.85
C VAL A 25 -15.16 8.76 1.48
N ILE A 26 -14.98 9.92 0.82
CA ILE A 26 -14.39 10.00 -0.52
C ILE A 26 -12.89 9.73 -0.43
N THR A 27 -12.21 10.30 0.57
CA THR A 27 -10.80 10.02 0.85
C THR A 27 -10.57 8.54 1.16
N ALA A 28 -11.41 7.93 2.02
CA ALA A 28 -11.31 6.50 2.33
C ALA A 28 -11.55 5.61 1.09
N TYR A 29 -12.51 6.00 0.24
CA TYR A 29 -12.82 5.32 -1.02
C TYR A 29 -11.63 5.36 -2.00
N TYR A 30 -11.03 6.53 -2.23
CA TYR A 30 -9.88 6.64 -3.14
C TYR A 30 -8.63 5.89 -2.64
N ARG A 31 -8.44 5.82 -1.32
CA ARG A 31 -7.38 4.99 -0.71
C ARG A 31 -7.64 3.50 -0.98
N MET A 32 -8.89 3.05 -0.90
CA MET A 32 -9.27 1.66 -1.23
C MET A 32 -9.06 1.37 -2.72
N GLU A 33 -9.46 2.29 -3.60
CA GLU A 33 -9.25 2.16 -5.04
C GLU A 33 -7.76 2.04 -5.39
N THR A 34 -6.91 2.88 -4.77
CA THR A 34 -5.46 2.82 -4.92
C THR A 34 -4.90 1.47 -4.44
N LEU A 35 -5.35 0.99 -3.28
CA LEU A 35 -4.95 -0.32 -2.75
C LEU A 35 -5.28 -1.44 -3.74
N GLU A 36 -6.52 -1.48 -4.21
CA GLU A 36 -7.00 -2.51 -5.14
C GLU A 36 -6.23 -2.49 -6.46
N LEU A 37 -5.95 -1.29 -6.99
CA LEU A 37 -5.12 -1.13 -8.19
C LEU A 37 -3.72 -1.71 -7.98
N VAL A 38 -3.04 -1.34 -6.89
CA VAL A 38 -1.70 -1.84 -6.56
C VAL A 38 -1.73 -3.35 -6.37
N ALA A 39 -2.69 -3.88 -5.61
CA ALA A 39 -2.83 -5.32 -5.37
C ALA A 39 -2.99 -6.12 -6.66
N LYS A 40 -3.86 -5.67 -7.57
CA LYS A 40 -4.06 -6.29 -8.89
C LYS A 40 -2.80 -6.24 -9.75
N THR A 41 -2.16 -5.07 -9.85
CA THR A 41 -0.94 -4.91 -10.64
C THR A 41 0.19 -5.79 -10.11
N THR A 42 0.42 -5.80 -8.80
CA THR A 42 1.42 -6.64 -8.16
C THR A 42 1.09 -8.13 -8.33
N PHE A 43 -0.17 -8.54 -8.16
CA PHE A 43 -0.58 -9.92 -8.38
C PHE A 43 -0.30 -10.38 -9.82
N HIS A 44 -0.72 -9.61 -10.82
CA HIS A 44 -0.46 -9.94 -12.21
C HIS A 44 1.04 -9.93 -12.54
N GLY A 45 1.79 -8.96 -12.03
CA GLY A 45 3.24 -8.90 -12.16
C GLY A 45 3.94 -10.14 -11.61
N ARG A 46 3.61 -10.53 -10.37
CA ARG A 46 4.14 -11.75 -9.73
C ARG A 46 3.78 -13.02 -10.49
N MET A 47 2.55 -13.14 -10.99
CA MET A 47 2.14 -14.27 -11.82
C MET A 47 3.01 -14.37 -13.08
N LEU A 48 3.24 -13.25 -13.78
CA LEU A 48 4.10 -13.23 -14.98
C LEU A 48 5.56 -13.56 -14.66
N LEU A 49 6.11 -13.06 -13.56
CA LEU A 49 7.49 -13.36 -13.15
C LEU A 49 7.66 -14.84 -12.75
N SER A 50 6.69 -15.38 -12.00
CA SER A 50 6.67 -16.78 -11.57
C SER A 50 6.69 -17.74 -12.77
N THR A 51 5.93 -17.46 -13.84
CA THR A 51 5.99 -18.27 -15.07
C THR A 51 7.36 -18.28 -15.76
N LYS A 52 8.22 -17.29 -15.48
CA LYS A 52 9.58 -17.19 -16.00
C LYS A 52 10.64 -17.68 -14.99
N GLY A 53 10.22 -18.14 -13.81
CA GLY A 53 11.13 -18.50 -12.71
C GLY A 53 11.93 -17.31 -12.17
N ILE A 54 11.42 -16.09 -12.34
CA ILE A 54 12.06 -14.86 -11.86
C ILE A 54 11.40 -14.44 -10.54
N GLU A 55 12.20 -14.15 -9.52
CA GLU A 55 11.70 -13.55 -8.28
C GLU A 55 11.54 -12.03 -8.45
N GLU A 56 10.47 -11.48 -7.87
CA GLU A 56 10.27 -10.03 -7.81
C GLU A 56 11.31 -9.40 -6.89
N GLN A 57 11.99 -8.35 -7.36
CA GLN A 57 12.92 -7.60 -6.53
C GLN A 57 12.20 -6.44 -5.83
N GLU A 58 12.22 -6.44 -4.50
CA GLU A 58 11.71 -5.30 -3.73
C GLU A 58 12.65 -4.10 -3.78
N ILE A 59 12.07 -2.92 -3.57
CA ILE A 59 12.82 -1.68 -3.39
C ILE A 59 13.69 -1.82 -2.14
N ALA A 60 15.00 -1.58 -2.29
CA ALA A 60 15.94 -1.65 -1.17
C ALA A 60 15.49 -0.76 0.00
N ARG A 61 15.62 -1.26 1.24
CA ARG A 61 15.17 -0.55 2.45
C ARG A 61 15.67 0.89 2.57
N PRO A 62 16.94 1.23 2.27
CA PRO A 62 17.40 2.63 2.33
C PRO A 62 16.63 3.56 1.38
N THR A 63 16.20 3.04 0.23
CA THR A 63 15.38 3.81 -0.72
C THR A 63 13.95 3.99 -0.18
N LEU A 64 13.37 2.96 0.46
CA LEU A 64 12.06 3.07 1.09
C LEU A 64 12.06 4.11 2.21
N GLU A 65 13.05 4.08 3.11
CA GLU A 65 13.17 5.06 4.19
C GLU A 65 13.26 6.50 3.66
N ARG A 66 14.04 6.70 2.59
CA ARG A 66 14.12 8.00 1.91
C ARG A 66 12.77 8.42 1.32
N LEU A 67 11.99 7.50 0.76
CA LEU A 67 10.66 7.81 0.21
C LEU A 67 9.67 8.15 1.33
N PHE A 68 9.72 7.43 2.46
CA PHE A 68 8.88 7.72 3.62
C PHE A 68 9.19 9.09 4.22
N SER A 69 10.47 9.46 4.37
CA SER A 69 10.86 10.77 4.89
C SER A 69 10.41 11.94 3.99
N MET A 70 10.14 11.70 2.70
CA MET A 70 9.62 12.73 1.81
C MET A 70 8.14 13.07 2.09
N ARG A 71 7.37 12.17 2.73
CA ARG A 71 5.93 12.34 3.01
C ARG A 71 5.66 13.61 3.82
N GLU A 72 6.52 13.93 4.78
CA GLU A 72 6.41 15.12 5.63
C GLU A 72 6.38 16.44 4.81
N ASN A 73 7.05 16.45 3.66
CA ASN A 73 7.15 17.65 2.82
C ASN A 73 5.92 17.86 1.92
N TYR A 74 5.10 16.84 1.71
CA TYR A 74 3.98 16.89 0.76
C TYR A 74 2.72 17.55 1.32
N LYS A 75 2.69 17.87 2.63
CA LYS A 75 1.54 18.48 3.32
C LYS A 75 0.23 17.70 3.07
N VAL A 76 0.34 16.39 2.87
CA VAL A 76 -0.80 15.48 2.74
C VAL A 76 -1.15 14.92 4.12
N THR A 77 -2.44 14.71 4.38
CA THR A 77 -2.93 14.08 5.61
C THR A 77 -3.00 12.57 5.45
N GLY A 78 -2.78 11.85 6.55
CA GLY A 78 -2.43 10.44 6.53
C GLY A 78 -0.99 10.31 6.09
#